data_AF-A0A2I8AAE3-F1
#
_entry.id   AF-A0A2I8AAE3-F1
#
_cell.length_a   1.000
_cell.length_b   1.000
_cell.length_c   1.000
_cell.angle_alpha   90.00
_cell.angle_beta   90.00
_cell.angle_gamma   90.00
#
_symmetry.space_group_name_H-M   'P 1'
#
loop_
_entity.id
_entity.type
_entity.pdbx_description
1 polymer ?
#
loop_
_entity_poly.entity_id
_entity_poly.type
_entity_poly.pdbx_seq_one_letter_code
_entity_poly.pdbx_strand_id
1 'polypeptide(L)'
;MTSQASTIFSLQAPKDISLTEIEAELNQIWQSYGIAGEDGALPAATRATTFTLVVYEPEETQYLLSSLGFYNGPIDGILGPQTDAALRRVQVKYGLPETGTATPETLAILREEFAKRQGNGVTGEGGNGSTSYSLAANSPRIADEIALRNPCRIIALCPIAGEDEGVKAQVSAYCPIQKQSSSTLICCEYITLSGTTAALERVGGMIPALLIGGLPKFLWWKATPDPNNTLFKRLSAVCNNVIVDSCNFNEPETDLISLQELVENGVPLADLNWRRLSAWQELTAEAYDPPHRRAALGEIDRVTLDYEKGNPAQALLFLGWLASRLQWQPVSYQKETGDYDITRIRFVGQNQRQIEAELAGVPVADVGEIVGDLIALRLSSTNAQADCGTVICSETGGCMRMETHGGAQSAGLFQQVSSLSEQKAEALLSQQVQRWGREALFEESLTVIAQVVQLGVKS
;
A
#
# COMPACT_ATOMS: atom_id res chain seq x y z
N MET A 1 -16.25 7.05 24.30
CA MET A 1 -15.68 5.80 23.76
C MET A 1 -16.79 5.03 23.09
N THR A 2 -16.92 5.19 21.78
CA THR A 2 -17.98 4.65 20.94
C THR A 2 -17.60 3.26 20.44
N SER A 3 -18.41 2.25 20.80
CA SER A 3 -18.27 0.87 20.33
C SER A 3 -18.58 0.79 18.83
N GLN A 4 -17.61 0.36 18.02
CA GLN A 4 -17.69 0.22 16.57
C GLN A 4 -18.26 -1.16 16.20
N ALA A 5 -19.33 -1.22 15.40
CA ALA A 5 -19.93 -2.48 14.93
C ALA A 5 -19.25 -2.98 13.65
N SER A 6 -18.95 -4.28 13.59
CA SER A 6 -18.33 -4.92 12.42
C SER A 6 -19.20 -4.79 11.16
N THR A 7 -18.54 -4.47 10.07
CA THR A 7 -19.07 -4.31 8.71
C THR A 7 -18.97 -5.57 7.86
N ILE A 8 -18.40 -6.62 8.43
CA ILE A 8 -18.18 -7.90 7.80
C ILE A 8 -18.78 -8.98 8.71
N PHE A 9 -19.63 -9.81 8.13
CA PHE A 9 -20.20 -10.99 8.77
C PHE A 9 -19.26 -12.18 8.57
N SER A 10 -18.85 -12.83 9.66
CA SER A 10 -18.07 -14.06 9.59
C SER A 10 -19.02 -15.23 9.33
N LEU A 11 -18.91 -15.81 8.15
CA LEU A 11 -19.62 -17.05 7.79
C LEU A 11 -18.89 -18.26 8.36
N GLN A 12 -17.56 -18.20 8.36
CA GLN A 12 -16.66 -19.16 8.97
C GLN A 12 -15.50 -18.40 9.60
N ALA A 13 -15.35 -18.51 10.92
CA ALA A 13 -14.18 -17.99 11.63
C ALA A 13 -12.92 -18.80 11.24
N PRO A 14 -11.71 -18.23 11.41
CA PRO A 14 -10.46 -18.91 11.06
C PRO A 14 -10.37 -20.32 11.67
N LYS A 15 -10.16 -21.31 10.81
CA LYS A 15 -10.03 -22.73 11.19
C LYS A 15 -8.68 -23.25 10.71
N ASP A 16 -7.90 -23.79 11.64
CA ASP A 16 -6.64 -24.49 11.33
C ASP A 16 -6.91 -25.77 10.54
N ILE A 17 -6.16 -25.97 9.47
CA ILE A 17 -6.28 -27.12 8.59
C ILE A 17 -4.91 -27.56 8.04
N SER A 18 -4.84 -28.77 7.48
CA SER A 18 -3.65 -29.16 6.70
C SER A 18 -3.66 -28.51 5.32
N LEU A 19 -2.48 -28.31 4.75
CA LEU A 19 -2.31 -27.71 3.41
C LEU A 19 -3.07 -28.47 2.30
N THR A 20 -3.19 -29.79 2.45
CA THR A 20 -3.88 -30.65 1.48
C THR A 20 -5.40 -30.58 1.57
N GLU A 21 -5.94 -30.07 2.68
CA GLU A 21 -7.39 -30.02 2.95
C GLU A 21 -8.02 -28.66 2.60
N ILE A 22 -7.22 -27.66 2.19
CA ILE A 22 -7.68 -26.29 1.90
C ILE A 22 -8.92 -26.26 1.01
N GLU A 23 -8.85 -26.87 -0.18
CA GLU A 23 -9.98 -26.87 -1.12
C GLU A 23 -11.16 -27.71 -0.62
N ALA A 24 -10.91 -28.79 0.12
CA ALA A 24 -11.97 -29.62 0.67
C ALA A 24 -12.80 -28.84 1.71
N GLU A 25 -12.13 -28.13 2.62
CA GLU A 25 -12.77 -27.31 3.64
C GLU A 25 -13.54 -26.13 3.01
N LEU A 26 -12.94 -25.43 2.05
CA LEU A 26 -13.62 -24.33 1.35
C LEU A 26 -14.88 -24.81 0.62
N ASN A 27 -14.83 -25.97 -0.05
CA ASN A 27 -16.01 -26.56 -0.69
C ASN A 27 -17.11 -26.92 0.33
N GLN A 28 -16.72 -27.43 1.51
CA GLN A 28 -17.66 -27.75 2.58
C GLN A 28 -18.39 -26.51 3.09
N ILE A 29 -17.70 -25.37 3.23
CA ILE A 29 -18.32 -24.08 3.62
C ILE A 29 -19.41 -23.69 2.62
N TRP A 30 -19.18 -23.78 1.31
CA TRP A 30 -20.20 -23.37 0.34
C TRP A 30 -21.36 -24.37 0.22
N GLN A 31 -21.12 -25.65 0.49
CA GLN A 31 -22.20 -26.64 0.55
C GLN A 31 -23.14 -26.40 1.75
N SER A 32 -22.61 -25.95 2.89
CA SER A 32 -23.44 -25.71 4.09
C SER A 32 -24.30 -24.45 4.01
N TYR A 33 -23.88 -23.44 3.25
CA TYR A 33 -24.59 -22.14 3.15
C TYR A 33 -25.21 -21.83 1.77
N GLY A 34 -24.97 -22.68 0.76
CA GLY A 34 -25.49 -22.53 -0.60
C GLY A 34 -26.96 -22.96 -0.79
N ILE A 35 -27.57 -23.60 0.21
CA ILE A 35 -28.98 -24.01 0.20
C ILE A 35 -29.72 -23.12 1.19
N ALA A 36 -30.71 -22.36 0.73
CA ALA A 36 -31.62 -21.65 1.63
C ALA A 36 -32.24 -22.68 2.58
N GLY A 37 -31.91 -22.63 3.87
CA GLY A 37 -32.48 -23.55 4.85
C GLY A 37 -34.01 -23.43 4.83
N GLU A 38 -34.70 -24.57 4.90
CA GLU A 38 -36.18 -24.66 4.91
C GLU A 38 -36.84 -23.76 5.97
N ASP A 39 -36.09 -23.34 7.00
CA ASP A 39 -36.55 -22.50 8.11
C ASP A 39 -36.21 -21.00 7.99
N GLY A 40 -35.56 -20.54 6.92
CA GLY A 40 -35.29 -19.11 6.69
C GLY A 40 -34.38 -18.41 7.72
N ALA A 41 -33.66 -19.17 8.57
CA ALA A 41 -32.91 -18.63 9.71
C ALA A 41 -31.52 -18.05 9.38
N LEU A 42 -30.94 -18.38 8.21
CA LEU A 42 -29.66 -17.85 7.75
C LEU A 42 -29.79 -17.31 6.32
N PRO A 43 -29.22 -16.13 6.00
CA PRO A 43 -29.21 -15.63 4.63
C PRO A 43 -28.41 -16.60 3.75
N ALA A 44 -28.92 -16.90 2.56
CA ALA A 44 -28.18 -17.70 1.59
C ALA A 44 -26.84 -17.02 1.32
N ALA A 45 -25.73 -17.75 1.26
CA ALA A 45 -24.42 -17.18 0.97
C ALA A 45 -23.84 -17.80 -0.29
N THR A 46 -23.29 -16.95 -1.16
CA THR A 46 -22.56 -17.39 -2.35
C THR A 46 -21.17 -16.81 -2.35
N ARG A 47 -20.22 -17.59 -2.87
CA ARG A 47 -18.88 -17.10 -3.16
C ARG A 47 -18.94 -16.01 -4.22
N ALA A 48 -18.16 -14.96 -4.02
CA ALA A 48 -17.84 -13.99 -5.06
C ALA A 48 -17.14 -14.64 -6.28
N THR A 49 -17.09 -13.93 -7.40
CA THR A 49 -16.52 -14.44 -8.67
C THR A 49 -15.74 -13.36 -9.42
N THR A 50 -15.15 -12.40 -8.71
CA THR A 50 -14.51 -11.23 -9.33
C THR A 50 -13.03 -11.44 -9.63
N PHE A 51 -12.20 -11.68 -8.61
CA PHE A 51 -10.74 -11.82 -8.72
C PHE A 51 -10.15 -12.58 -7.53
N THR A 52 -8.90 -13.02 -7.66
CA THR A 52 -8.06 -13.50 -6.55
C THR A 52 -7.01 -12.46 -6.20
N LEU A 53 -6.83 -12.18 -4.91
CA LEU A 53 -5.75 -11.33 -4.41
C LEU A 53 -4.81 -12.18 -3.55
N VAL A 54 -3.54 -12.23 -3.93
CA VAL A 54 -2.47 -12.80 -3.11
C VAL A 54 -1.79 -11.64 -2.39
N VAL A 55 -1.67 -11.71 -1.07
CA VAL A 55 -1.02 -10.69 -0.25
C VAL A 55 0.20 -11.31 0.41
N TYR A 56 1.38 -10.75 0.14
CA TYR A 56 2.56 -11.03 0.96
C TYR A 56 2.62 -10.00 2.07
N GLU A 57 2.39 -10.45 3.31
CA GLU A 57 2.22 -9.61 4.49
C GLU A 57 3.39 -9.85 5.47
N PRO A 58 4.50 -9.10 5.34
CA PRO A 58 5.63 -9.22 6.26
C PRO A 58 5.31 -8.72 7.67
N GLU A 59 4.28 -7.89 7.85
CA GLU A 59 3.84 -7.45 9.15
C GLU A 59 2.90 -8.49 9.76
N GLU A 60 3.41 -9.18 10.78
CA GLU A 60 2.66 -10.18 11.54
C GLU A 60 1.54 -9.58 12.42
N THR A 61 1.24 -8.28 12.33
CA THR A 61 0.29 -7.55 13.19
C THR A 61 -1.06 -8.25 13.35
N GLN A 62 -1.80 -8.43 12.25
CA GLN A 62 -3.13 -9.07 12.29
C GLN A 62 -3.03 -10.53 12.76
N TYR A 63 -1.98 -11.24 12.34
CA TYR A 63 -1.74 -12.63 12.72
C TYR A 63 -1.50 -12.78 14.24
N LEU A 64 -0.64 -11.94 14.83
CA LEU A 64 -0.38 -11.93 16.27
C LEU A 64 -1.63 -11.52 17.05
N LEU A 65 -2.34 -10.47 16.60
CA LEU A 65 -3.58 -10.04 17.23
C LEU A 65 -4.64 -11.14 17.22
N SER A 66 -4.78 -11.87 16.11
CA SER A 66 -5.72 -12.98 16.00
C SER A 66 -5.32 -14.16 16.88
N SER A 67 -4.05 -14.56 16.82
CA SER A 67 -3.51 -15.66 17.61
C SER A 67 -3.57 -15.41 19.12
N LEU A 68 -3.52 -14.15 19.53
CA LEU A 68 -3.67 -13.73 20.92
C LEU A 68 -5.14 -13.52 21.34
N GLY A 69 -6.09 -13.61 20.41
CA GLY A 69 -7.53 -13.47 20.66
C GLY A 69 -8.00 -12.01 20.76
N PHE A 70 -7.18 -11.06 20.35
CA PHE A 70 -7.57 -9.66 20.25
C PHE A 70 -8.31 -9.34 18.95
N TYR A 71 -8.19 -10.16 17.91
CA TYR A 71 -8.74 -9.86 16.58
C TYR A 71 -9.46 -11.06 15.96
N ASN A 72 -10.68 -10.84 15.46
CA ASN A 72 -11.53 -11.88 14.86
C ASN A 72 -11.87 -11.58 13.38
N GLY A 73 -11.28 -10.52 12.82
CA GLY A 73 -11.45 -10.15 11.42
C GLY A 73 -10.53 -10.96 10.49
N PRO A 74 -10.59 -10.70 9.18
CA PRO A 74 -9.74 -11.35 8.19
C PRO A 74 -8.25 -10.96 8.34
N ILE A 75 -7.34 -11.92 8.13
CA ILE A 75 -5.90 -11.62 8.00
C ILE A 75 -5.63 -11.39 6.51
N ASP A 76 -5.67 -10.14 6.09
CA ASP A 76 -5.64 -9.72 4.69
C ASP A 76 -4.60 -8.62 4.41
N GLY A 77 -3.85 -8.25 5.44
CA GLY A 77 -2.83 -7.21 5.41
C GLY A 77 -3.38 -5.78 5.37
N ILE A 78 -4.69 -5.61 5.56
CA ILE A 78 -5.36 -4.31 5.55
C ILE A 78 -5.52 -3.83 7.00
N LEU A 79 -4.91 -2.70 7.35
CA LEU A 79 -5.06 -2.15 8.71
C LEU A 79 -6.36 -1.34 8.82
N GLY A 80 -7.49 -2.03 8.66
CA GLY A 80 -8.83 -1.46 8.75
C GLY A 80 -9.28 -1.13 10.19
N PRO A 81 -10.50 -0.60 10.36
CA PRO A 81 -11.04 -0.19 11.66
C PRO A 81 -11.04 -1.28 12.73
N GLN A 82 -11.25 -2.55 12.33
CA GLN A 82 -11.19 -3.68 13.27
C GLN A 82 -9.78 -3.91 13.81
N THR A 83 -8.75 -3.68 12.99
CA THR A 83 -7.35 -3.81 13.37
C THR A 83 -6.95 -2.65 14.29
N ASP A 84 -7.33 -1.41 13.96
CA ASP A 84 -7.14 -0.24 14.86
C ASP A 84 -7.77 -0.49 16.23
N ALA A 85 -9.03 -0.94 16.28
CA ALA A 85 -9.72 -1.23 17.53
C ALA A 85 -9.07 -2.38 18.31
N ALA A 86 -8.46 -3.36 17.64
CA ALA A 86 -7.70 -4.42 18.28
C ALA A 86 -6.36 -3.90 18.85
N LEU A 87 -5.65 -3.05 18.11
CA LEU A 87 -4.41 -2.42 18.54
C LEU A 87 -4.64 -1.51 19.75
N ARG A 88 -5.69 -0.67 19.74
CA ARG A 88 -6.04 0.16 20.91
C ARG A 88 -6.33 -0.69 22.15
N ARG A 89 -7.02 -1.82 22.01
CA ARG A 89 -7.28 -2.74 23.14
C ARG A 89 -6.00 -3.32 23.71
N VAL A 90 -5.04 -3.68 22.86
CA VAL A 90 -3.72 -4.15 23.30
C VAL A 90 -2.98 -3.03 24.01
N GLN A 91 -2.91 -1.84 23.42
CA GLN A 91 -2.24 -0.68 23.99
C GLN A 91 -2.80 -0.32 25.36
N VAL A 92 -4.13 -0.29 25.52
CA VAL A 92 -4.79 -0.09 26.81
C VAL A 92 -4.43 -1.20 27.80
N LYS A 93 -4.48 -2.48 27.38
CA LYS A 93 -4.19 -3.63 28.27
C LYS A 93 -2.77 -3.60 28.81
N TYR A 94 -1.80 -3.16 28.01
CA TYR A 94 -0.37 -3.15 28.35
C TYR A 94 0.17 -1.76 28.72
N GLY A 95 -0.69 -0.75 28.86
CA GLY A 95 -0.31 0.59 29.33
C GLY A 95 0.51 1.42 28.34
N LEU A 96 0.36 1.17 27.04
CA LEU A 96 1.00 1.94 25.96
C LEU A 96 0.13 3.13 25.52
N PRO A 97 0.71 4.13 24.82
CA PRO A 97 -0.07 5.17 24.16
C PRO A 97 -1.11 4.59 23.19
N GLU A 98 -2.35 5.06 23.26
CA GLU A 98 -3.47 4.59 22.43
C GLU A 98 -3.43 5.16 21.01
N THR A 99 -2.39 4.83 20.25
CA THR A 99 -2.25 5.31 18.87
C THR A 99 -3.24 4.61 17.93
N GLY A 100 -3.59 3.35 18.20
CA GLY A 100 -4.32 2.49 17.27
C GLY A 100 -3.49 1.98 16.09
N THR A 101 -2.18 2.26 16.09
CA THR A 101 -1.20 1.82 15.09
C THR A 101 -0.26 0.77 15.67
N ALA A 102 0.32 -0.07 14.81
CA ALA A 102 1.26 -1.12 15.23
C ALA A 102 2.66 -0.55 15.50
N THR A 103 2.80 0.24 16.57
CA THR A 103 4.09 0.83 16.95
C THR A 103 5.13 -0.26 17.25
N PRO A 104 6.45 0.01 17.13
CA PRO A 104 7.49 -0.95 17.48
C PRO A 104 7.32 -1.56 18.89
N GLU A 105 6.91 -0.74 19.87
CA GLU A 105 6.64 -1.17 21.25
C GLU A 105 5.41 -2.08 21.32
N THR A 106 4.35 -1.75 20.58
CA THR A 106 3.13 -2.57 20.51
C THR A 106 3.44 -3.94 19.90
N LEU A 107 4.22 -3.97 18.81
CA LEU A 107 4.64 -5.21 18.15
C LEU A 107 5.56 -6.06 19.03
N ALA A 108 6.49 -5.43 19.76
CA ALA A 108 7.38 -6.14 20.68
C ALA A 108 6.58 -6.90 21.76
N ILE A 109 5.57 -6.26 22.35
CA ILE A 109 4.68 -6.90 23.34
C ILE A 109 3.89 -8.05 22.69
N LEU A 110 3.32 -7.85 21.50
CA LEU A 110 2.58 -8.89 20.81
C LEU A 110 3.45 -10.14 20.54
N ARG A 111 4.69 -9.94 20.08
CA ARG A 111 5.66 -11.01 19.85
C ARG A 111 6.01 -11.76 21.13
N GLU A 112 6.28 -11.02 22.21
CA GLU A 112 6.62 -11.62 23.50
C GLU A 112 5.48 -12.47 24.05
N GLU A 113 4.26 -11.95 24.02
CA GLU A 113 3.08 -12.66 24.52
C GLU A 113 2.73 -13.88 23.65
N PHE A 114 2.93 -13.78 22.35
CA PHE A 114 2.77 -14.90 21.42
C PHE A 114 3.80 -16.00 21.71
N ALA A 115 5.07 -15.64 21.88
CA ALA A 115 6.13 -16.57 22.25
C ALA A 115 5.86 -17.28 23.59
N LYS A 116 5.37 -16.55 24.61
CA LYS A 116 4.95 -17.15 25.90
C LYS A 116 3.83 -18.17 25.72
N ARG A 117 2.86 -17.89 24.84
CA ARG A 117 1.73 -18.79 24.59
C ARG A 117 2.16 -20.05 23.83
N GLN A 118 3.11 -19.94 22.91
CA GLN A 118 3.72 -21.09 22.23
C GLN A 118 4.60 -21.93 23.17
N GLY A 119 5.40 -21.29 24.03
CA GLY A 119 6.27 -21.98 25.00
C GLY A 119 5.51 -22.73 26.10
N ASN A 120 4.27 -22.34 26.41
CA ASN A 120 3.41 -23.03 27.37
C ASN A 120 2.57 -24.17 26.73
N GLY A 121 2.80 -24.51 25.46
CA GLY A 121 2.07 -25.52 24.70
C GLY A 121 2.43 -26.98 25.05
N VAL A 122 2.47 -27.34 26.33
CA VAL A 122 2.38 -28.74 26.80
C VAL A 122 1.44 -28.84 28.01
N THR A 123 0.18 -28.43 27.83
CA THR A 123 -0.99 -28.99 28.54
C THR A 123 -2.26 -28.53 27.83
N GLY A 124 -3.01 -29.47 27.27
CA GLY A 124 -4.28 -29.17 26.60
C GLY A 124 -5.39 -28.82 27.60
N GLU A 125 -6.36 -28.03 27.13
CA GLU A 125 -7.79 -28.22 27.39
C GLU A 125 -8.61 -27.31 26.47
N GLY A 126 -9.60 -27.90 25.79
CA GLY A 126 -10.54 -27.19 24.94
C GLY A 126 -11.49 -26.33 25.77
N GLY A 127 -11.41 -25.01 25.60
CA GLY A 127 -12.35 -24.05 26.17
C GLY A 127 -13.38 -23.62 25.14
N ASN A 128 -14.53 -24.30 25.16
CA ASN A 128 -15.73 -23.88 24.44
C ASN A 128 -16.30 -22.62 25.12
N GLY A 129 -16.20 -21.46 24.44
CA GLY A 129 -16.58 -20.15 24.98
C GLY A 129 -17.34 -19.33 23.95
N SER A 130 -18.49 -19.84 23.51
CA SER A 130 -19.49 -19.06 22.77
C SER A 130 -20.09 -17.99 23.68
N THR A 131 -19.54 -16.78 23.66
CA THR A 131 -20.17 -15.62 24.30
C THR A 131 -20.82 -14.74 23.23
N SER A 132 -22.09 -15.04 22.97
CA SER A 132 -23.00 -14.19 22.22
C SER A 132 -23.20 -12.85 22.93
N TYR A 133 -22.79 -11.75 22.31
CA TYR A 133 -23.22 -10.41 22.70
C TYR A 133 -23.98 -9.75 21.56
N SER A 134 -25.30 -9.64 21.76
CA SER A 134 -26.25 -8.89 20.96
C SER A 134 -25.92 -7.40 20.94
N LEU A 135 -25.75 -6.84 19.74
CA LEU A 135 -25.45 -5.42 19.49
C LEU A 135 -26.72 -4.65 19.13
N ALA A 136 -27.01 -3.59 19.89
CA ALA A 136 -28.06 -2.62 19.62
C ALA A 136 -27.67 -1.67 18.46
N ALA A 137 -28.66 -1.32 17.66
CA ALA A 137 -28.57 -0.52 16.45
C ALA A 137 -28.27 0.96 16.71
N ASN A 138 -27.18 1.47 16.12
CA ASN A 138 -27.03 2.77 15.43
C ASN A 138 -25.59 3.32 15.56
N SER A 139 -24.73 3.06 14.57
CA SER A 139 -23.47 3.78 14.30
C SER A 139 -22.96 3.46 12.86
N PRO A 140 -22.18 4.35 12.20
CA PRO A 140 -21.81 4.21 10.79
C PRO A 140 -20.79 3.10 10.55
N ARG A 141 -20.87 2.50 9.36
CA ARG A 141 -20.25 1.23 8.95
C ARG A 141 -19.12 1.52 7.95
N ILE A 142 -17.85 1.28 8.30
CA ILE A 142 -16.74 1.25 7.34
C ILE A 142 -16.32 -0.21 7.15
N ALA A 143 -16.61 -0.78 5.97
CA ALA A 143 -16.13 -2.09 5.54
C ALA A 143 -14.65 -2.02 5.15
N ASP A 144 -13.92 -3.13 5.30
CA ASP A 144 -12.59 -3.24 4.68
C ASP A 144 -12.74 -2.95 3.18
N GLU A 145 -12.03 -1.95 2.68
CA GLU A 145 -12.22 -1.35 1.34
C GLU A 145 -12.08 -2.37 0.20
N ILE A 146 -11.30 -3.43 0.41
CA ILE A 146 -11.16 -4.55 -0.53
C ILE A 146 -12.36 -5.48 -0.47
N ALA A 147 -12.90 -5.78 0.72
CA ALA A 147 -14.07 -6.64 0.86
C ALA A 147 -15.29 -6.10 0.09
N LEU A 148 -15.41 -4.76 -0.02
CA LEU A 148 -16.44 -4.10 -0.84
C LEU A 148 -16.30 -4.39 -2.35
N ARG A 149 -15.12 -4.77 -2.83
CA ARG A 149 -14.89 -5.19 -4.23
C ARG A 149 -15.28 -6.64 -4.47
N ASN A 150 -15.78 -7.32 -3.44
CA ASN A 150 -16.21 -8.71 -3.46
C ASN A 150 -15.15 -9.63 -4.08
N PRO A 151 -13.91 -9.67 -3.60
CA PRO A 151 -12.91 -10.63 -4.06
C PRO A 151 -13.44 -12.05 -3.92
N CYS A 152 -13.12 -12.91 -4.89
CA CYS A 152 -13.47 -14.31 -4.82
C CYS A 152 -12.68 -15.02 -3.71
N ARG A 153 -11.37 -14.74 -3.66
CA ARG A 153 -10.42 -15.39 -2.76
C ARG A 153 -9.28 -14.44 -2.43
N ILE A 154 -8.93 -14.33 -1.15
CA ILE A 154 -7.73 -13.68 -0.65
C ILE A 154 -6.79 -14.75 -0.08
N ILE A 155 -5.54 -14.74 -0.52
CA ILE A 155 -4.49 -15.63 -0.02
C ILE A 155 -3.43 -14.78 0.66
N ALA A 156 -3.39 -14.79 1.99
CA ALA A 156 -2.38 -14.09 2.77
C ALA A 156 -1.19 -15.00 3.06
N LEU A 157 0.01 -14.53 2.73
CA LEU A 157 1.29 -15.18 3.01
C LEU A 157 1.96 -14.37 4.11
N CYS A 158 1.99 -14.93 5.32
CA CYS A 158 2.47 -14.27 6.52
C CYS A 158 3.80 -14.91 6.97
N PRO A 159 4.95 -14.41 6.49
CA PRO A 159 6.24 -14.83 7.03
C PRO A 159 6.30 -14.51 8.54
N ILE A 160 6.71 -15.49 9.33
CA ILE A 160 6.93 -15.33 10.78
C ILE A 160 8.40 -15.57 11.12
N ALA A 161 8.90 -14.85 12.12
CA ALA A 161 10.23 -15.07 12.67
C ALA A 161 10.22 -16.29 13.60
N GLY A 162 11.35 -17.00 13.68
CA GLY A 162 11.52 -18.14 14.59
C GLY A 162 12.07 -19.38 13.89
N GLU A 163 11.92 -20.53 14.57
CA GLU A 163 12.32 -21.82 14.02
C GLU A 163 11.37 -22.28 12.92
N ASP A 164 11.91 -23.04 11.97
CA ASP A 164 11.15 -23.55 10.85
C ASP A 164 10.35 -24.81 11.24
N GLU A 165 9.09 -24.59 11.65
CA GLU A 165 8.12 -25.65 11.97
C GLU A 165 7.27 -26.08 10.75
N GLY A 166 7.61 -25.62 9.55
CA GLY A 166 6.77 -25.74 8.37
C GLY A 166 5.69 -24.65 8.25
N VAL A 167 4.74 -24.87 7.35
CA VAL A 167 3.68 -23.89 7.05
C VAL A 167 2.36 -24.32 7.70
N LYS A 168 1.78 -23.42 8.48
CA LYS A 168 0.44 -23.53 9.06
C LYS A 168 -0.56 -22.90 8.09
N ALA A 169 -1.73 -23.51 7.97
CA ALA A 169 -2.79 -23.03 7.08
C ALA A 169 -4.09 -22.81 7.84
N GLN A 170 -4.74 -21.68 7.57
CA GLN A 170 -6.07 -21.36 8.08
C GLN A 170 -6.99 -21.00 6.93
N VAL A 171 -8.25 -21.39 7.03
CA VAL A 171 -9.31 -20.94 6.12
C VAL A 171 -10.43 -20.25 6.87
N SER A 172 -11.01 -19.23 6.25
CA SER A 172 -12.16 -18.50 6.76
C SER A 172 -13.00 -17.96 5.60
N ALA A 173 -14.23 -17.54 5.90
CA ALA A 173 -15.13 -16.95 4.94
C ALA A 173 -15.88 -15.77 5.56
N TYR A 174 -15.87 -14.65 4.85
CA TYR A 174 -16.38 -13.38 5.34
C TYR A 174 -17.24 -12.68 4.28
N CYS A 175 -18.34 -12.07 4.71
CA CYS A 175 -19.32 -11.42 3.84
C CYS A 175 -19.48 -9.95 4.23
N PRO A 176 -19.23 -8.97 3.34
CA PRO A 176 -19.55 -7.58 3.61
C PRO A 176 -21.05 -7.41 3.87
N ILE A 177 -21.42 -6.72 4.96
CA ILE A 177 -22.82 -6.45 5.31
C ILE A 177 -23.31 -5.25 4.49
N GLN A 178 -23.83 -5.52 3.29
CA GLN A 178 -24.44 -4.48 2.44
C GLN A 178 -25.84 -4.10 2.96
N LYS A 179 -26.20 -2.81 2.92
CA LYS A 179 -27.51 -2.30 3.39
C LYS A 179 -28.69 -2.64 2.45
N GLN A 180 -28.42 -3.22 1.28
CA GLN A 180 -29.47 -3.58 0.31
C GLN A 180 -30.11 -4.91 0.70
N SER A 181 -31.42 -5.01 0.48
CA SER A 181 -32.28 -6.14 0.83
C SER A 181 -32.06 -7.35 -0.07
N SER A 182 -30.82 -7.73 -0.39
CA SER A 182 -30.57 -9.00 -1.06
C SER A 182 -30.77 -10.13 -0.04
N SER A 183 -31.53 -11.15 -0.44
CA SER A 183 -31.68 -12.38 0.35
C SER A 183 -30.41 -13.23 0.36
N THR A 184 -29.43 -12.89 -0.48
CA THR A 184 -28.17 -13.61 -0.64
C THR A 184 -26.97 -12.70 -0.32
N LEU A 185 -26.07 -13.19 0.52
CA LEU A 185 -24.78 -12.59 0.83
C LEU A 185 -23.74 -13.02 -0.20
N ILE A 186 -22.92 -12.08 -0.67
CA ILE A 186 -21.74 -12.35 -1.50
C ILE A 186 -20.53 -12.34 -0.58
N CYS A 187 -19.76 -13.41 -0.58
CA CYS A 187 -18.73 -13.64 0.44
C CYS A 187 -17.38 -13.99 -0.21
N CYS A 188 -16.29 -13.66 0.48
CA CYS A 188 -14.92 -13.93 0.07
C CYS A 188 -14.33 -15.09 0.89
N GLU A 189 -13.58 -15.97 0.22
CA GLU A 189 -12.73 -16.99 0.85
C GLU A 189 -11.41 -16.35 1.29
N TYR A 190 -10.94 -16.69 2.49
CA TYR A 190 -9.63 -16.27 2.99
C TYR A 190 -8.81 -17.50 3.30
N ILE A 191 -7.59 -17.54 2.76
CA ILE A 191 -6.58 -18.57 3.02
C ILE A 191 -5.38 -17.85 3.63
N THR A 192 -5.03 -18.18 4.86
CA THR A 192 -3.83 -17.64 5.52
C THR A 192 -2.80 -18.74 5.62
N LEU A 193 -1.62 -18.51 5.03
CA LEU A 193 -0.46 -19.38 5.13
C LEU A 193 0.60 -18.67 5.96
N SER A 194 0.97 -19.25 7.11
CA SER A 194 2.00 -18.69 7.98
C SER A 194 3.14 -19.68 8.22
N GLY A 195 4.36 -19.18 8.24
CA GLY A 195 5.59 -19.96 8.39
C GLY A 195 6.82 -19.10 8.17
N THR A 196 8.02 -19.63 8.37
CA THR A 196 9.24 -18.86 8.03
C THR A 196 9.29 -18.55 6.54
N THR A 197 10.06 -17.54 6.12
CA THR A 197 10.25 -17.21 4.70
C THR A 197 10.67 -18.44 3.89
N ALA A 198 11.60 -19.24 4.41
CA ALA A 198 12.04 -20.48 3.77
C ALA A 198 10.92 -21.54 3.68
N ALA A 199 10.06 -21.65 4.70
CA ALA A 199 8.93 -22.57 4.67
C ALA A 199 7.89 -22.16 3.61
N LEU A 200 7.59 -20.86 3.50
CA LEU A 200 6.69 -20.31 2.49
C LEU A 200 7.25 -20.50 1.07
N GLU A 201 8.56 -20.33 0.88
CA GLU A 201 9.22 -20.62 -0.41
C GLU A 201 9.08 -22.10 -0.82
N ARG A 202 9.23 -23.04 0.13
CA ARG A 202 9.06 -24.48 -0.15
C ARG A 202 7.66 -24.82 -0.64
N VAL A 203 6.62 -24.16 -0.10
CA VAL A 203 5.23 -24.35 -0.55
C VAL A 203 4.85 -23.45 -1.72
N GLY A 204 5.78 -22.65 -2.24
CA GLY A 204 5.52 -21.69 -3.32
C GLY A 204 4.90 -22.32 -4.57
N GLY A 205 5.18 -23.59 -4.86
CA GLY A 205 4.57 -24.34 -5.98
C GLY A 205 3.08 -24.63 -5.81
N MET A 206 2.58 -24.68 -4.57
CA MET A 206 1.17 -24.95 -4.25
C MET A 206 0.30 -23.69 -4.32
N ILE A 207 0.86 -22.51 -4.04
CA ILE A 207 0.08 -21.25 -4.03
C ILE A 207 -0.58 -20.98 -5.39
N PRO A 208 0.09 -21.15 -6.55
CA PRO A 208 -0.56 -21.06 -7.86
C PRO A 208 -1.73 -22.03 -8.07
N ALA A 209 -1.71 -23.19 -7.42
CA ALA A 209 -2.79 -24.18 -7.51
C ALA A 209 -4.05 -23.75 -6.73
N LEU A 210 -3.89 -22.86 -5.74
CA LEU A 210 -4.98 -22.25 -4.99
C LEU A 210 -5.58 -21.03 -5.72
N LEU A 211 -5.04 -20.63 -6.88
CA LEU A 211 -5.59 -19.53 -7.67
C LEU A 211 -6.77 -20.01 -8.51
N ILE A 212 -7.80 -19.18 -8.61
CA ILE A 212 -9.02 -19.54 -9.34
C ILE A 212 -8.81 -19.27 -10.83
N GLY A 213 -8.97 -20.32 -11.65
CA GLY A 213 -8.84 -20.23 -13.10
C GLY A 213 -9.88 -19.30 -13.73
N GLY A 214 -9.49 -18.56 -14.76
CA GLY A 214 -10.39 -17.68 -15.52
C GLY A 214 -10.73 -16.34 -14.85
N LEU A 215 -10.31 -16.11 -13.60
CA LEU A 215 -10.44 -14.82 -12.92
C LEU A 215 -9.13 -14.01 -12.96
N PRO A 216 -9.21 -12.67 -12.94
CA PRO A 216 -8.06 -11.81 -12.68
C PRO A 216 -7.36 -12.15 -11.36
N LYS A 217 -6.04 -12.03 -11.34
CA LYS A 217 -5.17 -12.39 -10.21
C LYS A 217 -4.23 -11.23 -9.92
N PHE A 218 -4.25 -10.76 -8.69
CA PHE A 218 -3.42 -9.64 -8.23
C PHE A 218 -2.45 -10.15 -7.17
N LEU A 219 -1.19 -9.71 -7.25
CA LEU A 219 -0.21 -9.91 -6.20
C LEU A 219 0.04 -8.57 -5.51
N TRP A 220 -0.36 -8.41 -4.26
CA TRP A 220 0.07 -7.28 -3.43
C TRP A 220 1.28 -7.70 -2.61
N TRP A 221 2.44 -7.15 -2.94
CA TRP A 221 3.71 -7.46 -2.29
C TRP A 221 4.08 -6.32 -1.35
N LYS A 222 3.80 -6.46 -0.05
CA LYS A 222 4.01 -5.40 0.96
C LYS A 222 5.46 -5.33 1.48
N ALA A 223 6.41 -5.77 0.68
CA ALA A 223 7.84 -5.67 0.96
C ALA A 223 8.55 -5.08 -0.27
N THR A 224 9.85 -4.80 -0.17
CA THR A 224 10.66 -4.57 -1.37
C THR A 224 10.62 -5.84 -2.23
N PRO A 225 10.20 -5.77 -3.51
CA PRO A 225 10.23 -6.92 -4.40
C PRO A 225 11.68 -7.24 -4.79
N ASP A 226 12.18 -8.39 -4.36
CA ASP A 226 13.47 -8.90 -4.79
C ASP A 226 13.28 -9.75 -6.06
N PRO A 227 13.86 -9.34 -7.21
CA PRO A 227 13.81 -10.13 -8.43
C PRO A 227 14.37 -11.53 -8.23
N ASN A 228 15.28 -11.78 -7.29
CA ASN A 228 15.88 -13.10 -7.03
C ASN A 228 15.04 -14.00 -6.11
N ASN A 229 14.08 -13.44 -5.39
CA ASN A 229 13.22 -14.21 -4.51
C ASN A 229 12.37 -15.21 -5.31
N THR A 230 12.50 -16.50 -4.98
CA THR A 230 11.88 -17.57 -5.77
C THR A 230 10.36 -17.59 -5.67
N LEU A 231 9.82 -17.24 -4.50
CA LEU A 231 8.39 -17.10 -4.26
C LEU A 231 7.83 -15.93 -5.06
N PHE A 232 8.49 -14.76 -4.98
CA PHE A 232 8.11 -13.58 -5.75
C PHE A 232 8.10 -13.85 -7.25
N LYS A 233 9.20 -14.39 -7.84
CA LYS A 233 9.27 -14.76 -9.26
C LYS A 233 8.11 -15.64 -9.69
N ARG A 234 7.75 -16.62 -8.86
CA ARG A 234 6.69 -17.58 -9.17
C ARG A 234 5.32 -16.93 -9.15
N LEU A 235 5.04 -16.09 -8.15
CA LEU A 235 3.76 -15.41 -8.00
C LEU A 235 3.58 -14.30 -9.04
N SER A 236 4.62 -13.51 -9.31
CA SER A 236 4.59 -12.46 -10.33
C SER A 236 4.36 -13.01 -11.74
N ALA A 237 4.87 -14.22 -12.03
CA ALA A 237 4.64 -14.90 -13.31
C ALA A 237 3.21 -15.40 -13.53
N VAL A 238 2.43 -15.61 -12.46
CA VAL A 238 1.05 -16.14 -12.56
C VAL A 238 -0.03 -15.08 -12.32
N CYS A 239 0.33 -13.93 -11.77
CA CYS A 239 -0.58 -12.80 -11.52
C CYS A 239 -0.62 -11.83 -12.71
N ASN A 240 -1.77 -11.21 -12.92
CA ASN A 240 -2.00 -10.23 -13.99
C ASN A 240 -1.42 -8.85 -13.66
N ASN A 241 -1.22 -8.55 -12.38
CA ASN A 241 -0.64 -7.29 -11.91
C ASN A 241 0.04 -7.52 -10.55
N VAL A 242 1.23 -6.94 -10.39
CA VAL A 242 2.01 -6.93 -9.15
C VAL A 242 1.94 -5.52 -8.58
N ILE A 243 1.40 -5.41 -7.38
CA ILE A 243 1.13 -4.16 -6.68
C ILE A 243 2.15 -4.03 -5.56
N VAL A 244 2.85 -2.90 -5.51
CA VAL A 244 3.82 -2.54 -4.48
C VAL A 244 3.43 -1.17 -3.89
N ASP A 245 4.02 -0.81 -2.75
CA ASP A 245 3.90 0.54 -2.21
C ASP A 245 5.29 1.06 -1.85
N SER A 246 5.86 1.90 -2.72
CA SER A 246 7.23 2.40 -2.59
C SER A 246 7.45 3.33 -1.39
N CYS A 247 6.40 3.76 -0.68
CA CYS A 247 6.55 4.44 0.61
C CYS A 247 7.16 3.53 1.69
N ASN A 248 7.06 2.20 1.53
CA ASN A 248 7.57 1.21 2.49
C ASN A 248 8.95 0.64 2.09
N PHE A 249 9.62 1.23 1.10
CA PHE A 249 10.93 0.77 0.67
C PHE A 249 12.00 1.10 1.70
N ASN A 250 12.88 0.14 1.95
CA ASN A 250 13.98 0.29 2.91
C ASN A 250 15.12 1.11 2.30
N GLU A 251 15.41 0.89 1.02
CA GLU A 251 16.43 1.61 0.26
C GLU A 251 15.78 2.23 -0.99
N PRO A 252 15.01 3.33 -0.85
CA PRO A 252 14.10 3.80 -1.91
C PRO A 252 14.74 3.99 -3.28
N GLU A 253 15.98 4.49 -3.34
CA GLU A 253 16.68 4.71 -4.60
C GLU A 253 17.06 3.40 -5.31
N THR A 254 17.64 2.44 -4.59
CA THR A 254 18.00 1.11 -5.11
C THR A 254 16.76 0.27 -5.42
N ASP A 255 15.74 0.37 -4.58
CA ASP A 255 14.49 -0.37 -4.70
C ASP A 255 13.67 0.13 -5.92
N LEU A 256 13.71 1.43 -6.24
CA LEU A 256 13.13 1.98 -7.48
C LEU A 256 13.86 1.49 -8.74
N ILE A 257 15.19 1.29 -8.69
CA ILE A 257 15.92 0.63 -9.79
C ILE A 257 15.43 -0.83 -9.93
N SER A 258 15.26 -1.54 -8.82
CA SER A 258 14.77 -2.92 -8.85
C SER A 258 13.37 -3.00 -9.47
N LEU A 259 12.48 -2.03 -9.21
CA LEU A 259 11.19 -1.94 -9.92
C LEU A 259 11.36 -1.75 -11.43
N GLN A 260 12.31 -0.92 -11.85
CA GLN A 260 12.59 -0.69 -13.27
C GLN A 260 13.06 -1.98 -13.96
N GLU A 261 13.95 -2.75 -13.32
CA GLU A 261 14.38 -4.05 -13.83
C GLU A 261 13.21 -5.04 -13.96
N LEU A 262 12.28 -5.04 -13.01
CA LEU A 262 11.08 -5.89 -13.08
C LEU A 262 10.18 -5.50 -14.25
N VAL A 263 9.97 -4.20 -14.49
CA VAL A 263 9.23 -3.70 -15.66
C VAL A 263 9.90 -4.13 -16.97
N GLU A 264 11.22 -4.00 -17.08
CA GLU A 264 11.99 -4.44 -18.26
C GLU A 264 11.86 -5.94 -18.52
N ASN A 265 11.84 -6.74 -17.45
CA ASN A 265 11.59 -8.19 -17.51
C ASN A 265 10.11 -8.54 -17.76
N GLY A 266 9.26 -7.52 -17.96
CA GLY A 266 7.89 -7.65 -18.41
C GLY A 266 6.88 -7.91 -17.30
N VAL A 267 7.27 -7.76 -16.04
CA VAL A 267 6.36 -7.86 -14.89
C VAL A 267 5.37 -6.68 -14.95
N PRO A 268 4.05 -6.91 -14.99
CA PRO A 268 3.06 -5.85 -14.96
C PRO A 268 3.03 -5.26 -13.54
N LEU A 269 3.66 -4.10 -13.34
CA LEU A 269 3.79 -3.46 -12.04
C LEU A 269 2.82 -2.29 -11.88
N ALA A 270 2.37 -2.11 -10.64
CA ALA A 270 1.65 -0.94 -10.17
C ALA A 270 2.20 -0.52 -8.81
N ASP A 271 2.42 0.77 -8.64
CA ASP A 271 2.87 1.35 -7.38
C ASP A 271 1.77 2.21 -6.76
N LEU A 272 1.46 2.00 -5.48
CA LEU A 272 0.46 2.78 -4.78
C LEU A 272 0.94 4.21 -4.51
N ASN A 273 2.24 4.41 -4.29
CA ASN A 273 2.81 5.74 -4.11
C ASN A 273 2.71 6.59 -5.40
N TRP A 274 2.93 5.97 -6.57
CA TRP A 274 2.65 6.60 -7.86
C TRP A 274 1.20 7.10 -7.99
N ARG A 275 0.23 6.33 -7.46
CA ARG A 275 -1.17 6.74 -7.44
C ARG A 275 -1.42 7.95 -6.53
N ARG A 276 -0.73 8.06 -5.39
CA ARG A 276 -0.82 9.24 -4.49
C ARG A 276 -0.47 10.54 -5.21
N LEU A 277 0.44 10.47 -6.18
CA LEU A 277 0.88 11.62 -6.97
C LEU A 277 -0.12 12.08 -8.03
N SER A 278 -1.25 11.38 -8.25
CA SER A 278 -2.18 11.69 -9.35
C SER A 278 -2.66 13.15 -9.30
N ALA A 279 -3.03 13.64 -8.11
CA ALA A 279 -3.49 15.02 -7.94
C ALA A 279 -2.36 16.05 -8.16
N TRP A 280 -1.14 15.74 -7.72
CA TRP A 280 0.04 16.58 -7.99
C TRP A 280 0.32 16.69 -9.49
N GLN A 281 0.24 15.56 -10.21
CA GLN A 281 0.46 15.49 -11.64
C GLN A 281 -0.62 16.26 -12.41
N GLU A 282 -1.89 16.08 -12.02
CA GLU A 282 -3.04 16.75 -12.63
C GLU A 282 -2.97 18.27 -12.46
N LEU A 283 -2.77 18.75 -11.22
CA LEU A 283 -2.64 20.20 -10.96
C LEU A 283 -1.43 20.81 -11.67
N THR A 284 -0.31 20.08 -11.72
CA THR A 284 0.88 20.55 -12.45
C THR A 284 0.60 20.65 -13.94
N ALA A 285 -0.10 19.68 -14.53
CA ALA A 285 -0.46 19.73 -15.94
C ALA A 285 -1.46 20.86 -16.25
N GLU A 286 -2.50 21.01 -15.40
CA GLU A 286 -3.53 22.05 -15.52
C GLU A 286 -2.91 23.46 -15.50
N ALA A 287 -1.88 23.69 -14.68
CA ALA A 287 -1.17 24.97 -14.61
C ALA A 287 -0.55 25.42 -15.96
N TYR A 288 -0.39 24.51 -16.91
CA TYR A 288 0.12 24.79 -18.27
C TYR A 288 -0.90 24.49 -19.37
N ASP A 289 -2.19 24.37 -19.04
CA ASP A 289 -3.25 24.28 -20.04
C ASP A 289 -3.46 25.55 -20.90
N PRO A 290 -3.29 26.78 -20.35
CA PRO A 290 -3.33 27.98 -21.14
C PRO A 290 -2.24 28.00 -22.22
N PRO A 291 -2.55 28.32 -23.50
CA PRO A 291 -1.57 28.23 -24.60
C PRO A 291 -0.28 29.01 -24.41
N HIS A 292 -0.36 30.19 -23.76
CA HIS A 292 0.81 31.03 -23.50
C HIS A 292 1.75 30.42 -22.45
N ARG A 293 1.20 29.83 -21.38
CA ARG A 293 1.98 29.08 -20.37
C ARG A 293 2.52 27.79 -20.92
N ARG A 294 1.72 27.04 -21.71
CA ARG A 294 2.18 25.83 -22.41
C ARG A 294 3.41 26.11 -23.29
N ALA A 295 3.41 27.23 -24.01
CA ALA A 295 4.56 27.66 -24.83
C ALA A 295 5.80 27.99 -23.98
N ALA A 296 5.61 28.41 -22.73
CA ALA A 296 6.69 28.72 -21.79
C ALA A 296 7.21 27.48 -21.04
N LEU A 297 6.62 26.29 -21.16
CA LEU A 297 7.10 25.05 -20.51
C LEU A 297 8.58 24.76 -20.80
N GLY A 298 9.01 25.01 -22.03
CA GLY A 298 10.40 24.82 -22.43
C GLY A 298 11.37 25.71 -21.67
N GLU A 299 10.93 26.84 -21.11
CA GLU A 299 11.75 27.81 -20.38
C GLU A 299 12.09 27.39 -18.94
N ILE A 300 11.45 26.35 -18.41
CA ILE A 300 11.73 25.83 -17.06
C ILE A 300 13.18 25.35 -16.99
N ASP A 301 13.94 25.90 -16.05
CA ASP A 301 15.34 25.53 -15.79
C ASP A 301 15.62 25.28 -14.30
N ARG A 302 14.62 25.46 -13.44
CA ARG A 302 14.71 25.22 -11.99
C ARG A 302 13.47 24.51 -11.47
N VAL A 303 13.70 23.40 -10.78
CA VAL A 303 12.67 22.60 -10.10
C VAL A 303 13.06 22.46 -8.62
N THR A 304 12.12 22.71 -7.71
CA THR A 304 12.31 22.45 -6.28
C THR A 304 11.15 21.60 -5.79
N LEU A 305 11.45 20.49 -5.13
CA LEU A 305 10.49 19.58 -4.53
C LEU A 305 10.83 19.41 -3.05
N ASP A 306 9.91 19.82 -2.19
CA ASP A 306 9.99 19.55 -0.75
C ASP A 306 9.11 18.33 -0.45
N TYR A 307 9.64 17.36 0.30
CA TYR A 307 8.93 16.17 0.75
C TYR A 307 9.21 15.94 2.24
N GLU A 308 8.38 15.16 2.93
CA GLU A 308 8.63 14.82 4.33
C GLU A 308 9.95 14.06 4.48
N LYS A 309 10.79 14.47 5.43
CA LYS A 309 12.09 13.83 5.63
C LYS A 309 11.92 12.34 5.95
N GLY A 310 12.59 11.49 5.17
CA GLY A 310 12.47 10.05 5.26
C GLY A 310 12.61 9.44 3.87
N ASN A 311 11.51 8.91 3.33
CA ASN A 311 11.49 8.22 2.04
C ASN A 311 11.35 9.21 0.85
N PRO A 312 12.35 9.36 -0.04
CA PRO A 312 12.27 10.26 -1.19
C PRO A 312 11.46 9.73 -2.38
N ALA A 313 10.83 8.55 -2.29
CA ALA A 313 10.22 7.88 -3.43
C ALA A 313 9.18 8.76 -4.16
N GLN A 314 8.30 9.48 -3.43
CA GLN A 314 7.33 10.37 -4.07
C GLN A 314 8.00 11.50 -4.87
N ALA A 315 9.01 12.16 -4.29
CA ALA A 315 9.74 13.23 -4.94
C ALA A 315 10.47 12.74 -6.20
N LEU A 316 11.10 11.57 -6.13
CA LEU A 316 11.76 10.92 -7.27
C LEU A 316 10.77 10.50 -8.35
N LEU A 317 9.64 9.88 -7.98
CA LEU A 317 8.57 9.49 -8.90
C LEU A 317 7.98 10.71 -9.62
N PHE A 318 7.73 11.80 -8.90
CA PHE A 318 7.23 13.03 -9.48
C PHE A 318 8.24 13.69 -10.42
N LEU A 319 9.51 13.79 -10.01
CA LEU A 319 10.58 14.33 -10.85
C LEU A 319 10.79 13.47 -12.10
N GLY A 320 10.76 12.15 -11.95
CA GLY A 320 10.85 11.19 -13.06
C GLY A 320 9.73 11.39 -14.09
N TRP A 321 8.49 11.59 -13.62
CA TRP A 321 7.35 11.93 -14.47
C TRP A 321 7.59 13.23 -15.24
N LEU A 322 7.93 14.30 -14.54
CA LEU A 322 8.15 15.62 -15.15
C LEU A 322 9.26 15.57 -16.20
N ALA A 323 10.41 15.01 -15.84
CA ALA A 323 11.56 14.85 -16.72
C ALA A 323 11.23 13.97 -17.93
N SER A 324 10.47 12.90 -17.75
CA SER A 324 10.01 12.02 -18.83
C SER A 324 9.08 12.76 -19.80
N ARG A 325 8.12 13.57 -19.30
CA ARG A 325 7.21 14.35 -20.15
C ARG A 325 7.91 15.47 -20.91
N LEU A 326 8.90 16.11 -20.29
CA LEU A 326 9.65 17.22 -20.88
C LEU A 326 10.93 16.77 -21.62
N GLN A 327 11.14 15.45 -21.76
CA GLN A 327 12.27 14.83 -22.46
C GLN A 327 13.65 15.28 -21.94
N TRP A 328 13.75 15.41 -20.63
CA TRP A 328 14.99 15.76 -19.95
C TRP A 328 15.90 14.54 -19.80
N GLN A 329 17.19 14.73 -20.04
CA GLN A 329 18.22 13.69 -19.88
C GLN A 329 19.06 13.99 -18.65
N PRO A 330 19.17 13.08 -17.67
CA PRO A 330 19.94 13.33 -16.46
C PRO A 330 21.44 13.34 -16.74
N VAL A 331 22.17 14.26 -16.10
CA VAL A 331 23.62 14.44 -16.32
C VAL A 331 24.46 14.43 -15.04
N SER A 332 23.88 14.76 -13.89
CA SER A 332 24.56 14.64 -12.61
C SER A 332 23.60 14.38 -11.48
N TYR A 333 24.08 13.69 -10.46
CA TYR A 333 23.39 13.42 -9.21
C TYR A 333 24.34 13.74 -8.05
N GLN A 334 23.88 14.50 -7.07
CA GLN A 334 24.63 14.82 -5.86
C GLN A 334 23.68 14.79 -4.66
N LYS A 335 24.10 14.15 -3.57
CA LYS A 335 23.33 14.08 -2.33
C LYS A 335 24.15 14.61 -1.17
N GLU A 336 23.55 15.52 -0.42
CA GLU A 336 24.11 16.14 0.76
C GLU A 336 23.24 15.79 1.97
N THR A 337 23.78 14.94 2.85
CA THR A 337 23.10 14.60 4.11
C THR A 337 23.20 15.76 5.09
N GLY A 338 22.10 16.08 5.76
CA GLY A 338 22.04 17.17 6.71
C GLY A 338 20.67 17.31 7.32
N ASP A 339 20.31 18.52 7.77
CA ASP A 339 18.99 18.76 8.34
C ASP A 339 17.87 18.50 7.33
N TYR A 340 18.12 18.76 6.03
CA TYR A 340 17.14 18.68 4.95
C TYR A 340 17.43 17.60 3.90
N ASP A 341 18.49 16.78 4.05
CA ASP A 341 18.93 15.75 3.09
C ASP A 341 18.73 16.15 1.62
N ILE A 342 19.53 17.11 1.16
CA ILE A 342 19.32 17.75 -0.14
C ILE A 342 19.89 16.87 -1.26
N THR A 343 19.05 16.56 -2.25
CA THR A 343 19.46 15.88 -3.48
C THR A 343 19.39 16.85 -4.65
N ARG A 344 20.53 17.12 -5.29
CA ARG A 344 20.63 17.97 -6.48
C ARG A 344 20.86 17.12 -7.72
N ILE A 345 19.95 17.25 -8.68
CA ILE A 345 19.98 16.52 -9.94
C ILE A 345 20.01 17.54 -11.05
N ARG A 346 20.92 17.37 -12.01
CA ARG A 346 20.95 18.21 -13.21
C ARG A 346 20.50 17.41 -14.41
N PHE A 347 19.77 18.08 -15.29
CA PHE A 347 19.32 17.53 -16.56
C PHE A 347 19.70 18.45 -17.71
N VAL A 348 19.72 17.87 -18.91
CA VAL A 348 19.75 18.59 -20.18
C VAL A 348 18.44 18.34 -20.91
N GLY A 349 17.70 19.41 -21.17
CA GLY A 349 16.46 19.37 -21.93
C GLY A 349 16.67 19.63 -23.42
N GLN A 350 15.57 19.89 -24.11
CA GLN A 350 15.60 20.36 -25.50
C GLN A 350 16.43 21.65 -25.62
N ASN A 351 17.06 21.84 -26.78
CA ASN A 351 17.92 23.01 -27.06
C ASN A 351 19.13 23.17 -26.11
N GLN A 352 19.62 22.08 -25.50
CA GLN A 352 20.77 22.08 -24.57
C GLN A 352 20.56 22.93 -23.31
N ARG A 353 19.30 23.26 -22.97
CA ARG A 353 18.97 23.97 -21.74
C ARG A 353 19.35 23.10 -20.55
N GLN A 354 20.08 23.69 -19.60
CA GLN A 354 20.43 23.06 -18.34
C GLN A 354 19.27 23.25 -17.36
N ILE A 355 18.84 22.18 -16.71
CA ILE A 355 17.79 22.20 -15.69
C ILE A 355 18.40 21.72 -14.38
N GLU A 356 18.18 22.46 -13.31
CA GLU A 356 18.57 22.09 -11.96
C GLU A 356 17.33 21.71 -11.14
N ALA A 357 17.31 20.50 -10.61
CA ALA A 357 16.29 20.00 -9.71
C ALA A 357 16.88 19.81 -8.32
N GLU A 358 16.21 20.36 -7.30
CA GLU A 358 16.55 20.17 -5.89
C GLU A 358 15.40 19.45 -5.19
N LEU A 359 15.68 18.31 -4.58
CA LEU A 359 14.77 17.58 -3.69
C LEU A 359 15.24 17.80 -2.25
N ALA A 360 14.35 18.18 -1.35
CA ALA A 360 14.68 18.38 0.06
C ALA A 360 13.70 17.64 0.98
N GLY A 361 14.26 16.80 1.87
CA GLY A 361 13.54 16.13 2.95
C GLY A 361 13.34 17.07 4.13
N VAL A 362 12.18 17.70 4.22
CA VAL A 362 11.83 18.67 5.25
C VAL A 362 11.45 17.96 6.55
N PRO A 363 12.13 18.24 7.68
CA PRO A 363 11.68 17.75 8.98
C PRO A 363 10.31 18.35 9.33
N VAL A 364 9.32 17.50 9.55
CA VAL A 364 7.98 17.89 10.00
C VAL A 364 7.79 17.52 11.46
N ALA A 365 6.98 18.31 12.19
CA ALA A 365 6.73 18.08 13.62
C ALA A 365 5.75 16.93 13.87
N ASP A 366 4.83 16.72 12.93
CA ASP A 366 3.88 15.61 12.92
C ASP A 366 4.10 14.87 11.59
N VAL A 367 4.55 13.63 11.65
CA VAL A 367 4.76 12.79 10.47
C VAL A 367 3.43 12.13 10.17
N GLY A 368 2.94 12.28 8.93
CA GLY A 368 1.70 11.65 8.48
C GLY A 368 1.75 10.12 8.55
N GLU A 369 0.64 9.44 8.22
CA GLU A 369 0.65 7.97 8.14
C GLU A 369 1.54 7.47 6.98
N ILE A 370 1.75 8.30 5.95
CA ILE A 370 2.58 7.98 4.78
C ILE A 370 3.92 8.70 4.87
N VAL A 371 4.99 7.94 5.11
CA VAL A 371 6.34 8.50 5.19
C VAL A 371 6.79 9.02 3.84
N GLY A 372 7.29 10.26 3.81
CA GLY A 372 7.90 10.83 2.62
C GLY A 372 6.93 11.53 1.68
N ASP A 373 5.76 11.94 2.18
CA ASP A 373 4.75 12.62 1.39
C ASP A 373 5.27 13.93 0.76
N LEU A 374 4.81 14.21 -0.46
CA LEU A 374 5.19 15.43 -1.16
C LEU A 374 4.52 16.65 -0.50
N ILE A 375 5.31 17.63 -0.12
CA ILE A 375 4.86 18.84 0.58
C ILE A 375 4.67 19.99 -0.39
N ALA A 376 5.64 20.21 -1.28
CA ALA A 376 5.57 21.33 -2.21
C ALA A 376 6.39 21.13 -3.48
N LEU A 377 5.93 21.77 -4.55
CA LEU A 377 6.56 21.86 -5.87
C LEU A 377 6.74 23.32 -6.24
N ARG A 378 7.91 23.65 -6.80
CA ARG A 378 8.16 24.91 -7.51
C ARG A 378 8.81 24.65 -8.84
N LEU A 379 8.24 25.25 -9.90
CA LEU A 379 8.80 25.32 -11.24
C LEU A 379 9.10 26.78 -11.55
N SER A 380 10.31 27.06 -12.04
CA SER A 380 10.73 28.42 -12.38
C SER A 380 11.75 28.46 -13.52
N SER A 381 12.00 29.67 -14.02
CA SER A 381 12.98 29.95 -15.05
C SER A 381 13.90 31.08 -14.60
N THR A 382 15.17 31.04 -15.02
CA THR A 382 16.06 32.20 -14.96
C THR A 382 15.63 33.32 -15.92
N ASN A 383 14.79 33.02 -16.92
CA ASN A 383 14.15 34.01 -17.77
C ASN A 383 12.95 34.64 -17.06
N ALA A 384 13.12 35.85 -16.52
CA ALA A 384 12.09 36.57 -15.78
C ALA A 384 10.85 36.96 -16.63
N GLN A 385 10.91 36.83 -17.96
CA GLN A 385 9.76 37.08 -18.84
C GLN A 385 9.01 35.80 -19.23
N ALA A 386 9.53 34.62 -18.84
CA ALA A 386 8.86 33.36 -19.09
C ALA A 386 7.68 33.19 -18.13
N ASP A 387 6.48 33.04 -18.69
CA ASP A 387 5.27 32.76 -17.91
C ASP A 387 5.15 31.26 -17.60
N CYS A 388 6.16 30.72 -16.92
CA CYS A 388 6.23 29.32 -16.54
C CYS A 388 6.38 29.09 -15.03
N GLY A 389 6.38 30.17 -14.23
CA GLY A 389 6.46 30.07 -12.77
C GLY A 389 5.20 29.41 -12.20
N THR A 390 5.38 28.31 -11.46
CA THR A 390 4.30 27.54 -10.85
C THR A 390 4.73 27.08 -9.46
N VAL A 391 3.86 27.22 -8.46
CA VAL A 391 4.08 26.72 -7.10
C VAL A 391 2.83 25.97 -6.64
N ILE A 392 3.01 24.78 -6.07
CA ILE A 392 1.93 23.93 -5.53
C ILE A 392 2.38 23.46 -4.14
N CYS A 393 1.50 23.49 -3.14
CA CYS A 393 1.79 22.98 -1.78
C CYS A 393 0.60 22.15 -1.27
N SER A 394 0.86 21.18 -0.39
CA SER A 394 -0.19 20.43 0.35
C SER A 394 -0.72 21.19 1.57
N GLU A 395 0.11 22.03 2.21
CA GLU A 395 -0.25 22.81 3.41
C GLU A 395 0.35 24.22 3.42
N THR A 396 -0.24 25.11 4.23
CA THR A 396 0.21 26.51 4.38
C THR A 396 1.63 26.63 4.94
N GLY A 397 2.08 25.69 5.77
CA GLY A 397 3.44 25.66 6.32
C GLY A 397 4.53 25.42 5.26
N GLY A 398 4.29 24.49 4.33
CA GLY A 398 5.20 24.20 3.22
C GLY A 398 5.38 25.38 2.27
N CYS A 399 4.31 26.14 2.02
CA CYS A 399 4.37 27.33 1.17
C CYS A 399 5.31 28.43 1.73
N MET A 400 5.37 28.64 3.06
CA MET A 400 6.23 29.70 3.64
C MET A 400 7.74 29.47 3.40
N ARG A 401 8.20 28.21 3.39
CA ARG A 401 9.61 27.86 3.08
C ARG A 401 9.94 28.16 1.62
N MET A 402 9.02 27.87 0.70
CA MET A 402 9.21 28.17 -0.70
C MET A 402 9.18 29.69 -0.96
N GLU A 403 8.37 30.45 -0.23
CA GLU A 403 8.31 31.92 -0.36
C GLU A 403 9.58 32.64 0.14
N THR A 404 10.22 32.13 1.20
CA THR A 404 11.39 32.77 1.84
C THR A 404 12.69 32.68 1.02
N HIS A 405 12.79 31.77 0.04
CA HIS A 405 13.91 31.71 -0.92
C HIS A 405 13.80 32.68 -2.12
N GLY A 406 13.09 33.81 -1.94
CA GLY A 406 13.39 35.04 -2.69
C GLY A 406 12.79 35.18 -4.09
N GLY A 407 11.47 35.01 -4.25
CA GLY A 407 10.81 35.34 -5.53
C GLY A 407 9.29 35.28 -5.58
N ALA A 408 8.59 34.93 -4.50
CA ALA A 408 7.15 34.74 -4.52
C ALA A 408 6.32 36.02 -4.79
N GLN A 409 6.95 37.19 -4.83
CA GLN A 409 6.32 38.45 -5.24
C GLN A 409 6.31 38.65 -6.77
N SER A 410 6.92 37.76 -7.56
CA SER A 410 7.11 37.92 -9.02
C SER A 410 6.38 36.89 -9.89
N ALA A 411 5.98 35.74 -9.33
CA ALA A 411 5.32 34.67 -10.09
C ALA A 411 3.80 34.78 -9.96
N GLY A 412 3.19 35.49 -10.90
CA GLY A 412 1.74 35.58 -11.03
C GLY A 412 1.13 34.27 -11.48
N LEU A 413 0.86 33.36 -10.54
CA LEU A 413 -0.38 32.58 -10.46
C LEU A 413 -0.40 31.87 -9.11
N PHE A 414 -1.15 32.43 -8.15
CA PHE A 414 -1.58 31.70 -6.97
C PHE A 414 -2.75 30.81 -7.39
N GLN A 415 -2.65 29.50 -7.21
CA GLN A 415 -3.80 28.60 -7.22
C GLN A 415 -3.78 27.69 -5.99
N GLN A 416 -5.01 27.53 -5.50
CA GLN A 416 -5.44 27.10 -4.18
C GLN A 416 -4.98 25.69 -3.78
N VAL A 417 -4.48 25.59 -2.55
CA VAL A 417 -4.21 24.34 -1.81
C VAL A 417 -5.53 23.61 -1.54
N SER A 418 -5.60 22.35 -1.93
CA SER A 418 -6.59 21.40 -1.41
C SER A 418 -5.88 20.47 -0.45
N SER A 419 -6.43 20.26 0.74
CA SER A 419 -5.96 19.15 1.58
C SER A 419 -6.31 17.86 0.85
N LEU A 420 -5.32 17.22 0.24
CA LEU A 420 -5.48 15.84 -0.15
C LEU A 420 -5.48 15.05 1.15
N SER A 421 -6.61 14.43 1.49
CA SER A 421 -6.60 13.47 2.59
C SER A 421 -5.57 12.39 2.25
N GLU A 422 -4.68 12.07 3.18
CA GLU A 422 -3.80 10.91 3.06
C GLU A 422 -4.61 9.73 2.55
N GLN A 423 -4.29 9.26 1.36
CA GLN A 423 -4.97 8.11 0.80
C GLN A 423 -4.34 6.90 1.44
N LYS A 424 -5.08 6.09 2.19
CA LYS A 424 -4.51 4.85 2.74
C LYS A 424 -4.23 3.86 1.62
N ALA A 425 -3.23 3.00 1.78
CA ALA A 425 -2.84 1.98 0.78
C ALA A 425 -4.04 1.11 0.34
N GLU A 426 -4.92 0.80 1.28
CA GLU A 426 -6.14 0.01 1.12
C GLU A 426 -7.13 0.65 0.15
N ALA A 427 -7.33 1.97 0.25
CA ALA A 427 -8.24 2.72 -0.61
C ALA A 427 -7.71 2.74 -2.06
N LEU A 428 -6.40 2.94 -2.21
CA LEU A 428 -5.76 2.89 -3.53
C LEU A 428 -5.73 1.48 -4.12
N LEU A 429 -5.48 0.47 -3.30
CA LEU A 429 -5.52 -0.93 -3.71
C LEU A 429 -6.92 -1.31 -4.22
N SER A 430 -7.97 -0.88 -3.52
CA SER A 430 -9.37 -1.07 -3.93
C SER A 430 -9.70 -0.44 -5.30
N GLN A 431 -9.02 0.65 -5.66
CA GLN A 431 -9.09 1.25 -7.00
C GLN A 431 -8.22 0.51 -8.01
N GLN A 432 -7.02 0.07 -7.61
CA GLN A 432 -6.04 -0.57 -8.48
C GLN A 432 -6.52 -1.94 -8.98
N VAL A 433 -7.21 -2.72 -8.15
CA VAL A 433 -7.76 -4.04 -8.54
C VAL A 433 -8.87 -3.95 -9.61
N GLN A 434 -9.32 -2.74 -9.96
CA GLN A 434 -10.27 -2.52 -11.05
C GLN A 434 -9.59 -2.20 -12.39
N ARG A 435 -8.27 -2.03 -12.41
CA ARG A 435 -7.49 -1.68 -13.58
C ARG A 435 -6.63 -2.87 -14.01
N TRP A 436 -6.51 -3.05 -15.31
CA TRP A 436 -5.68 -4.08 -15.90
C TRP A 436 -4.70 -3.47 -16.90
N GLY A 437 -3.49 -4.00 -16.93
CA GLY A 437 -2.46 -3.63 -17.88
C GLY A 437 -1.34 -2.79 -17.29
N ARG A 438 -0.43 -2.41 -18.18
CA ARG A 438 0.77 -1.64 -17.88
C ARG A 438 0.48 -0.15 -17.81
N GLU A 439 1.20 0.55 -16.93
CA GLU A 439 1.09 1.99 -16.76
C GLU A 439 2.26 2.69 -17.45
N ALA A 440 2.08 3.04 -18.73
CA ALA A 440 3.16 3.61 -19.55
C ALA A 440 3.84 4.83 -18.90
N LEU A 441 3.06 5.75 -18.31
CA LEU A 441 3.61 6.91 -17.62
C LEU A 441 4.51 6.53 -16.43
N PHE A 442 4.14 5.49 -15.69
CA PHE A 442 4.93 5.00 -14.56
C PHE A 442 6.22 4.34 -15.05
N GLU A 443 6.13 3.46 -16.05
CA GLU A 443 7.29 2.76 -16.64
C GLU A 443 8.30 3.75 -17.26
N GLU A 444 7.81 4.75 -17.98
CA GLU A 444 8.62 5.82 -18.58
C GLU A 444 9.26 6.73 -17.51
N SER A 445 8.61 6.91 -16.36
CA SER A 445 9.16 7.67 -15.22
C SER A 445 10.25 6.87 -14.50
N LEU A 446 10.01 5.58 -14.24
CA LEU A 446 11.00 4.67 -13.66
C LEU A 446 12.28 4.61 -14.49
N THR A 447 12.16 4.62 -15.82
CA THR A 447 13.33 4.64 -16.72
C THR A 447 14.22 5.86 -16.47
N VAL A 448 13.62 7.06 -16.32
CA VAL A 448 14.39 8.28 -16.03
C VAL A 448 14.97 8.24 -14.61
N ILE A 449 14.22 7.75 -13.63
CA ILE A 449 14.68 7.62 -12.24
C ILE A 449 15.88 6.68 -12.15
N ALA A 450 15.82 5.53 -12.81
CA ALA A 450 16.93 4.59 -12.84
C ALA A 450 18.20 5.23 -13.43
N GLN A 451 18.08 6.00 -14.52
CA GLN A 451 19.20 6.76 -15.07
C GLN A 451 19.76 7.80 -14.10
N VAL A 452 18.89 8.54 -13.40
CA VAL A 452 19.27 9.52 -12.37
C VAL A 452 20.05 8.86 -11.24
N VAL A 453 19.51 7.81 -10.63
CA VAL A 453 20.10 7.14 -9.46
C VAL A 453 21.41 6.44 -9.85
N GLN A 454 21.49 5.84 -11.03
CA GLN A 454 22.74 5.22 -11.52
C GLN A 454 23.90 6.21 -11.70
N LEU A 455 23.63 7.51 -11.90
CA LEU A 455 24.68 8.54 -11.89
C LEU A 455 25.24 8.75 -10.48
N GLY A 456 24.41 8.61 -9.45
CA GLY A 456 24.83 8.69 -8.05
C GLY A 456 25.70 7.51 -7.62
N VAL A 457 25.39 6.29 -8.09
CA VAL A 457 26.18 5.08 -7.78
C VAL A 457 27.59 5.12 -8.41
N LYS A 458 27.75 5.84 -9.52
CA LYS A 458 29.02 5.96 -10.26
C LYS A 458 29.91 7.12 -9.80
N SER A 459 29.37 8.02 -8.98
CA SER A 459 30.04 9.23 -8.47
C SER A 459 30.68 8.93 -7.12
#